data_AF-A0A924FV55-F1
#
_entry.id   AF-A0A924FV55-F1
#
_cell.length_a   1.000
_cell.length_b   1.000
_cell.length_c   1.000
_cell.angle_alpha   90.00
_cell.angle_beta   90.00
_cell.angle_gamma   90.00
#
_symmetry.space_group_name_H-M   'P 1'
#
loop_
_entity.id
_entity.type
_entity.pdbx_description
1 polymer ?
#
loop_
_entity_poly.entity_id
_entity_poly.type
_entity_poly.pdbx_seq_one_letter_code
_entity_poly.pdbx_strand_id
1 'polypeptide(L)'
;MGDDLEPLILDLLEWIDREPRTYAEVIESWRTSCPRLTVWEDCIDRGLATRVNAIGRQVSVELTGAGRALLREHGRNNGAGHPRPRPALAGRGQE
;
A
#
# COMPACT_ATOMS: atom_id res chain seq x y z
N MET A 1 5.86 -15.16 -14.98
CA MET A 1 4.76 -15.18 -14.01
C MET A 1 4.90 -13.95 -13.11
N GLY A 2 4.42 -12.81 -13.58
CA GLY A 2 4.35 -11.54 -12.84
C GLY A 2 2.95 -10.90 -12.89
N ASP A 3 1.96 -11.68 -13.34
CA ASP A 3 0.59 -11.26 -13.63
C ASP A 3 -0.32 -11.28 -12.38
N ASP A 4 0.11 -11.94 -11.30
CA ASP A 4 -0.69 -12.13 -10.08
C ASP A 4 -0.60 -10.94 -9.11
N LEU A 5 0.33 -10.00 -9.33
CA LEU A 5 0.56 -8.88 -8.41
C LEU A 5 -0.24 -7.62 -8.76
N GLU A 6 -0.71 -7.46 -10.00
CA GLU A 6 -1.60 -6.35 -10.40
C GLU A 6 -2.80 -6.18 -9.45
N PRO A 7 -3.57 -7.22 -9.10
CA PRO A 7 -4.67 -7.07 -8.16
C PRO A 7 -4.20 -6.67 -6.74
N LEU A 8 -2.99 -7.03 -6.33
CA LEU A 8 -2.43 -6.63 -5.02
C LEU A 8 -1.93 -5.19 -5.03
N ILE A 9 -1.35 -4.75 -6.16
CA ILE A 9 -0.96 -3.36 -6.41
C ILE A 9 -2.20 -2.48 -6.31
N LEU A 10 -3.27 -2.81 -7.03
CA LEU A 10 -4.52 -2.06 -6.98
C LEU A 10 -5.11 -2.01 -5.57
N ASP A 11 -5.05 -3.10 -4.81
CA ASP A 11 -5.53 -3.16 -3.42
C ASP A 11 -4.73 -2.23 -2.49
N LEU A 12 -3.40 -2.25 -2.62
CA LEU A 12 -2.51 -1.34 -1.90
C LEU A 12 -2.79 0.13 -2.25
N LEU A 13 -2.96 0.44 -3.54
CA LEU A 13 -3.25 1.80 -3.98
C LEU A 13 -4.61 2.27 -3.44
N GLU A 14 -5.67 1.47 -3.55
CA GLU A 14 -6.99 1.80 -3.01
C GLU A 14 -6.92 2.04 -1.49
N TRP A 15 -6.14 1.22 -0.78
CA TRP A 15 -5.95 1.36 0.66
C TRP A 15 -5.24 2.68 1.04
N ILE A 16 -4.24 3.11 0.26
CA ILE A 16 -3.55 4.40 0.44
C ILE A 16 -4.43 5.59 0.00
N ASP A 17 -5.27 5.44 -1.03
CA ASP A 17 -6.17 6.51 -1.50
C ASP A 17 -7.23 6.87 -0.45
N ARG A 18 -7.75 5.86 0.27
CA ARG A 18 -8.79 6.04 1.29
C ARG A 18 -8.34 6.92 2.45
N GLU A 19 -7.10 6.76 2.91
CA GLU A 19 -6.54 7.60 3.97
C GLU A 19 -5.02 7.71 3.79
N PRO A 20 -4.44 8.92 3.83
CA PRO A 20 -2.99 9.09 3.76
C PRO A 20 -2.32 8.38 4.95
N ARG A 21 -1.54 7.34 4.65
CA ARG A 21 -0.82 6.52 5.65
C ARG A 21 0.67 6.84 5.65
N THR A 22 1.35 6.46 6.74
CA THR A 22 2.81 6.53 6.81
C THR A 22 3.46 5.30 6.20
N TYR A 23 4.70 5.43 5.74
CA TYR A 23 5.51 4.32 5.23
C TYR A 23 5.66 3.21 6.26
N ALA A 24 5.76 3.56 7.55
CA ALA A 24 5.81 2.58 8.63
C ALA A 24 4.54 1.72 8.67
N GLU A 25 3.36 2.35 8.68
CA GLU A 25 2.07 1.65 8.65
C GLU A 25 1.90 0.75 7.42
N VAL A 26 2.34 1.25 6.25
CA VAL A 26 2.30 0.48 4.99
C VAL A 26 3.20 -0.75 5.11
N ILE A 27 4.46 -0.58 5.49
CA ILE A 27 5.39 -1.70 5.63
C ILE A 27 4.93 -2.65 6.74
N GLU A 28 4.48 -2.18 7.89
CA GLU A 28 4.03 -3.06 8.98
C GLU A 28 2.80 -3.89 8.59
N SER A 29 1.85 -3.27 7.89
CA SER A 29 0.67 -3.98 7.37
C SER A 29 1.08 -5.00 6.29
N TRP A 30 1.90 -4.60 5.31
CA TRP A 30 2.18 -5.42 4.12
C TRP A 30 3.37 -6.40 4.29
N ARG A 31 4.29 -6.16 5.22
CA ARG A 31 5.48 -7.00 5.50
C ARG A 31 5.15 -8.36 6.10
N THR A 32 4.02 -8.48 6.80
CA THR A 32 3.66 -9.72 7.51
C THR A 32 3.11 -10.81 6.59
N SER A 33 2.84 -10.48 5.32
CA SER A 33 2.29 -11.41 4.35
C SER A 33 3.25 -11.57 3.16
N CYS A 34 4.45 -12.12 3.39
CA CYS A 34 5.38 -12.59 2.34
C CYS A 34 4.56 -13.43 1.33
N PRO A 35 4.34 -13.00 0.07
CA PRO A 35 5.28 -12.34 -0.87
C PRO A 35 4.99 -10.85 -1.22
N ARG A 36 4.28 -10.10 -0.37
CA ARG A 36 3.82 -8.74 -0.69
C ARG A 36 4.86 -7.62 -0.63
N LEU A 37 6.09 -7.89 -0.22
CA LEU A 37 7.15 -6.87 -0.28
C LEU A 37 7.39 -6.44 -1.73
N THR A 38 7.35 -7.39 -2.66
CA THR A 38 7.48 -7.14 -4.10
C THR A 38 6.37 -6.23 -4.62
N VAL A 39 5.16 -6.26 -4.03
CA VAL A 39 4.04 -5.39 -4.42
C VAL A 39 4.34 -3.93 -4.10
N TRP A 40 4.84 -3.66 -2.88
CA TRP A 40 5.24 -2.31 -2.50
C TRP A 40 6.40 -1.80 -3.36
N GLU A 41 7.40 -2.63 -3.59
CA GLU A 41 8.55 -2.28 -4.44
C GLU A 41 8.12 -1.99 -5.88
N ASP A 42 7.26 -2.81 -6.46
CA ASP A 42 6.71 -2.62 -7.81
C ASP A 42 5.88 -1.34 -7.93
N CYS A 43 5.09 -0.99 -6.90
CA CYS A 43 4.37 0.28 -6.85
C CYS A 43 5.30 1.49 -6.89
N ILE A 44 6.43 1.42 -6.19
CA ILE A 44 7.44 2.50 -6.17
C ILE A 44 8.21 2.54 -7.49
N ASP A 45 8.60 1.38 -8.03
CA ASP A 45 9.31 1.24 -9.31
C ASP A 45 8.48 1.79 -10.47
N ARG A 46 7.19 1.44 -10.51
CA ARG A 46 6.21 1.94 -11.49
C ARG A 46 5.76 3.38 -11.23
N GLY A 47 6.19 3.99 -10.13
CA GLY A 47 5.85 5.37 -9.76
C GLY A 47 4.36 5.57 -9.47
N LEU A 48 3.66 4.54 -8.98
CA LEU A 48 2.23 4.57 -8.62
C LEU A 48 2.00 5.22 -7.24
N ALA A 49 2.98 5.08 -6.35
CA ALA A 49 3.02 5.73 -5.04
C ALA A 49 4.35 6.44 -4.84
N THR A 50 4.37 7.46 -3.99
CA THR A 50 5.57 8.20 -3.62
C THR A 50 5.67 8.36 -2.11
N ARG A 51 6.91 8.39 -1.62
CA ARG A 51 7.23 8.63 -0.21
C ARG A 51 7.55 10.10 -0.03
N VAL A 52 6.75 10.78 0.78
CA VAL A 52 6.93 12.19 1.11
C VAL A 52 7.49 12.29 2.52
N ASN A 53 8.73 12.77 2.61
CA ASN A 53 9.39 13.03 3.88
C ASN A 53 9.11 14.48 4.31
N ALA A 54 8.21 14.64 5.28
CA ALA A 54 8.03 15.94 5.91
C ALA A 54 9.10 16.15 7.00
N ILE A 55 9.77 17.30 6.99
CA ILE A 55 10.81 17.64 7.97
C ILE A 55 10.19 17.63 9.37
N GLY A 56 10.71 16.77 10.26
CA GLY A 56 10.19 16.61 11.63
C GLY A 56 8.92 15.74 11.75
N ARG A 57 8.52 15.02 10.69
CA ARG A 57 7.38 14.09 10.70
C ARG A 57 7.77 12.72 10.14
N GLN A 58 6.91 11.74 10.37
CA GLN A 58 7.02 10.41 9.78
C GLN A 58 6.88 10.50 8.26
N VAL A 59 7.58 9.62 7.54
CA VAL A 59 7.48 9.51 6.09
C VAL A 59 6.04 9.13 5.73
N SER A 60 5.35 10.01 5.03
CA SER A 60 4.00 9.76 4.52
C SER A 60 4.09 9.10 3.14
N VAL A 61 3.10 8.28 2.80
CA VAL A 61 2.97 7.67 1.49
C VAL A 61 1.74 8.28 0.81
N GLU A 62 1.95 8.79 -0.39
CA GLU A 62 0.91 9.41 -1.19
C GLU A 62 0.83 8.77 -2.57
N LEU A 63 -0.38 8.69 -3.12
CA LEU A 63 -0.57 8.23 -4.49
C LEU A 63 -0.19 9.30 -5.49
N THR A 64 0.57 8.88 -6.51
CA THR A 64 0.86 9.72 -7.66
C THR A 64 -0.34 9.76 -8.61
N GLY A 65 -0.30 10.66 -9.60
CA GLY A 65 -1.30 10.68 -10.67
C GLY A 65 -1.39 9.34 -11.43
N ALA A 66 -0.27 8.61 -11.56
CA ALA A 66 -0.24 7.31 -12.21
C ALA A 66 -0.98 6.24 -11.40
N GLY A 67 -0.80 6.20 -10.07
CA GLY A 67 -1.52 5.27 -9.20
C GLY A 67 -3.04 5.48 -9.25
N ARG A 68 -3.48 6.74 -9.23
CA ARG A 68 -4.91 7.08 -9.35
C ARG A 68 -5.46 6.80 -10.74
N ALA A 69 -4.68 7.02 -11.79
CA ALA A 69 -5.07 6.67 -13.16
C ALA A 69 -5.26 5.16 -13.31
N LEU A 70 -4.34 4.36 -12.75
CA LEU A 70 -4.42 2.90 -12.78
C LEU A 70 -5.68 2.38 -12.06
N LEU A 71 -5.99 2.92 -10.86
CA LEU A 71 -7.23 2.59 -10.15
C LEU A 71 -8.49 2.88 -10.99
N ARG A 72 -8.48 4.02 -11.69
CA ARG A 72 -9.60 4.44 -12.56
C ARG A 72 -9.71 3.57 -13.82
N GLU A 73 -8.59 3.19 -14.41
CA GLU A 73 -8.52 2.37 -15.62
C GLU A 73 -9.03 0.94 -15.36
N HIS A 74 -8.67 0.36 -14.22
CA HIS A 74 -9.10 -0.99 -13.84
C HIS A 74 -10.55 -1.05 -13.30
N GLY A 75 -11.25 0.08 -13.15
CA GLY A 75 -12.66 0.10 -12.77
C GLY A 75 -12.96 -0.51 -11.40
N ARG A 76 -11.96 -0.66 -10.51
CA ARG A 76 -12.16 -1.09 -9.12
C ARG A 76 -12.80 0.04 -8.32
N ASN A 77 -14.11 0.18 -8.48
CA ASN A 77 -14.93 1.04 -7.65
C ASN A 77 -15.91 0.24 -6.77
N ASN A 78 -15.87 -1.09 -6.76
CA ASN A 78 -16.63 -1.90 -5.79
C ASN A 78 -16.21 -3.39 -5.74
N GLY A 79 -15.82 -3.86 -4.55
CA GLY A 79 -16.25 -5.16 -4.01
C GLY A 79 -15.66 -6.47 -4.55
N ALA A 80 -14.39 -6.77 -4.25
CA ALA A 80 -13.87 -8.13 -3.95
C ALA A 80 -12.37 -7.99 -3.62
N GLY A 81 -11.96 -7.82 -2.36
CA GLY A 81 -12.11 -8.83 -1.33
C GLY A 81 -10.86 -9.71 -1.22
N HIS A 82 -9.66 -9.11 -1.17
CA HIS A 82 -8.51 -9.80 -0.59
C HIS A 82 -8.44 -9.45 0.91
N PRO A 83 -8.11 -10.40 1.82
CA PRO A 83 -8.04 -10.09 3.23
C PRO A 83 -6.99 -9.01 3.46
N ARG A 84 -7.48 -7.80 3.76
CA ARG A 84 -6.82 -6.73 4.50
C ARG A 84 -5.63 -7.29 5.29
N PRO A 85 -4.40 -6.78 5.10
CA PRO A 85 -3.33 -7.10 6.03
C PRO A 85 -3.83 -6.74 7.43
N ARG A 86 -3.91 -7.74 8.31
CA ARG A 86 -4.22 -7.46 9.72
C ARG A 86 -3.07 -6.58 10.21
N PRO A 87 -3.33 -5.35 10.68
CA PRO A 87 -2.27 -4.60 11.34
C PRO A 87 -1.75 -5.48 12.48
N ALA A 88 -0.44 -5.74 12.48
CA ALA A 88 0.20 -6.32 13.64
C ALA A 88 -0.11 -5.35 14.80
N LEU A 89 -0.89 -5.83 15.76
CA LEU A 89 -1.42 -5.06 16.86
C LEU A 89 -0.32 -4.16 17.46
N ALA A 90 -0.43 -2.84 17.27
CA ALA A 90 0.31 -1.89 18.08
C ALA A 90 -0.19 -2.03 19.53
N GLY A 91 0.60 -2.69 20.38
CA GLY A 91 0.40 -2.73 21.83
C GLY A 91 0.27 -4.12 22.44
N ARG A 92 1.40 -4.67 22.91
CA ARG A 92 1.49 -5.15 24.30
C ARG A 92 2.93 -5.08 24.78
N GLY A 93 3.15 -4.33 25.86
CA GLY A 93 4.39 -4.39 26.63
C GLY A 93 4.65 -5.83 27.06
N GLN A 94 5.90 -6.25 26.96
CA GLN A 94 6.40 -7.47 27.57
C GLN A 94 7.11 -7.02 28.85
N GLU A 95 6.58 -7.44 29.99
CA GLU A 95 7.21 -7.40 31.31
C GLU A 95 7.98 -8.70 31.54
#